data_AF-A0A7J7HRP7-F1
#
_entry.id   AF-A0A7J7HRP7-F1
#
_cell.length_a   1.000
_cell.length_b   1.000
_cell.length_c   1.000
_cell.angle_alpha   90.00
_cell.angle_beta   90.00
_cell.angle_gamma   90.00
#
_symmetry.space_group_name_H-M   'P 1'
#
loop_
_entity.id
_entity.type
_entity.pdbx_description
1 polymer ?
#
loop_
_entity_poly.entity_id
_entity_poly.type
_entity_poly.pdbx_seq_one_letter_code
_entity_poly.pdbx_strand_id
1 'polypeptide(L)'
;MGKTSSLVSFFQKLPDVFRRSSYRVKLKTAKLKTDRGSVPVVVGAPNIQDFAPSPSSFLHIRELEDANSVAKTMKYLAKNPDAYNQSVRWKFEGPSNSFKALIDLAAVHSSCRLCIYLATMNREKEKQGPGFQKRPYKCTRGLETVYHVYVRERGRFMMESILLR
;
A
#
# COMPACT_ATOMS: atom_id res chain seq x y z
N MET A 1 -36.94 9.44 30.84
CA MET A 1 -35.76 10.21 31.32
C MET A 1 -34.97 9.31 32.27
N GLY A 2 -33.73 8.91 32.09
CA GLY A 2 -32.71 9.03 31.07
C GLY A 2 -31.52 8.25 31.65
N LYS A 3 -31.22 7.05 31.13
CA LYS A 3 -30.09 6.23 31.58
C LYS A 3 -28.93 6.42 30.61
N THR A 4 -28.19 7.50 30.78
CA THR A 4 -26.88 7.74 30.14
C THR A 4 -25.80 7.52 31.20
N SER A 5 -25.47 6.26 31.52
CA SER A 5 -24.49 5.98 32.58
C SER A 5 -23.60 4.74 32.36
N SER A 6 -23.47 4.19 31.14
CA SER A 6 -22.59 3.02 30.94
C SER A 6 -21.48 3.14 29.89
N LEU A 7 -21.31 4.28 29.22
CA LEU A 7 -20.23 4.46 28.24
C LEU A 7 -19.02 5.27 28.77
N VAL A 8 -19.19 6.04 29.86
CA VAL A 8 -18.10 6.81 30.48
C VAL A 8 -17.18 5.88 31.31
N SER A 9 -17.73 4.81 31.87
CA SER A 9 -17.00 3.90 32.77
C SER A 9 -16.00 2.96 32.07
N PHE A 10 -16.01 2.88 30.74
CA PHE A 10 -15.04 2.06 29.98
C PHE A 10 -13.72 2.81 29.69
N PHE A 11 -13.74 4.14 29.70
CA PHE A 11 -12.54 4.95 29.45
C PHE A 11 -11.73 5.25 30.71
N GLN A 12 -12.30 5.06 31.91
CA GLN A 12 -11.69 5.48 33.18
C GLN A 12 -10.98 4.34 33.95
N LYS A 13 -10.90 3.13 33.39
CA LYS A 13 -10.15 1.98 33.94
C LYS A 13 -8.92 1.63 33.09
N LEU A 14 -8.03 2.59 32.91
CA LEU A 14 -6.68 2.31 32.41
C LEU A 14 -5.68 2.73 33.49
N PRO A 15 -4.82 1.81 33.98
CA PRO A 15 -3.86 2.13 35.03
C PRO A 15 -2.83 3.16 34.56
N ASP A 16 -2.39 4.01 35.51
CA ASP A 16 -1.34 5.02 35.42
C ASP A 16 0.01 4.42 35.01
N VAL A 17 0.18 4.14 33.73
CA VAL A 17 1.48 3.84 33.12
C VAL A 17 1.75 4.86 32.02
N PHE A 18 1.66 6.14 32.40
CA PHE A 18 1.96 7.29 31.54
C PHE A 18 3.18 8.04 32.05
N ARG A 19 4.32 7.34 32.17
CA ARG A 19 5.62 8.02 32.29
C ARG A 19 6.75 7.15 31.76
N ARG A 20 7.43 7.72 30.76
CA ARG A 20 8.73 7.35 30.17
C ARG A 20 8.73 6.45 28.93
N SER A 21 9.38 7.03 27.91
CA SER A 21 10.07 6.41 26.78
C SER A 21 9.24 6.05 25.55
N SER A 22 9.71 6.62 24.43
CA SER A 22 9.58 6.15 23.05
C SER A 22 8.16 5.93 22.52
N TYR A 23 7.71 6.82 21.65
CA TYR A 23 6.47 6.70 20.87
C TYR A 23 6.47 5.43 20.01
N ARG A 24 6.13 4.30 20.61
CA ARG A 24 5.70 3.11 19.90
C ARG A 24 4.18 3.20 19.86
N VAL A 25 3.64 3.77 18.77
CA VAL A 25 2.20 3.80 18.49
C VAL A 25 1.73 2.34 18.44
N LYS A 26 1.24 1.82 19.56
CA LYS A 26 0.53 0.54 19.58
C LYS A 26 -0.80 0.78 18.88
N LEU A 27 -0.84 0.44 17.58
CA LEU A 27 -2.08 0.22 16.84
C LEU A 27 -2.95 -0.74 17.67
N LYS A 28 -3.92 -0.21 18.42
CA LYS A 28 -4.99 -1.00 19.01
C LYS A 28 -5.93 -1.40 17.88
N THR A 29 -5.54 -2.41 17.10
CA THR A 29 -6.40 -2.98 16.06
C THR A 29 -7.58 -3.67 16.73
N ALA A 30 -8.78 -3.10 16.62
CA ALA A 30 -10.00 -3.90 16.76
C ALA A 30 -10.04 -4.85 15.57
N LYS A 31 -9.95 -6.17 15.83
CA LYS A 31 -10.01 -7.20 14.79
C LYS A 31 -11.38 -7.86 14.83
N LEU A 32 -12.12 -7.81 13.73
CA LEU A 32 -13.23 -8.72 13.49
C LEU A 32 -12.62 -10.05 13.01
N LYS A 33 -12.33 -10.96 13.95
CA LYS A 33 -11.64 -12.22 13.68
C LYS A 33 -12.66 -13.29 13.25
N THR A 34 -12.54 -13.77 12.02
CA THR A 34 -13.19 -15.01 11.55
C THR A 34 -12.13 -16.03 11.15
N ASP A 35 -12.52 -17.28 10.99
CA ASP A 35 -11.74 -18.38 10.41
C ASP A 35 -11.06 -18.05 9.06
N ARG A 36 -11.64 -17.15 8.26
CA ARG A 36 -11.12 -16.63 6.98
C ARG A 36 -10.21 -15.39 7.10
N GLY A 37 -9.89 -14.96 8.31
CA GLY A 37 -9.00 -13.82 8.59
C GLY A 37 -9.68 -12.66 9.31
N SER A 38 -9.12 -11.45 9.20
CA SER A 38 -9.69 -10.25 9.83
C SER A 38 -9.55 -9.04 8.94
N VAL A 39 -10.58 -8.18 8.92
CA VAL A 39 -10.51 -6.83 8.36
C VAL A 39 -10.03 -5.88 9.47
N PRO A 40 -8.85 -5.24 9.35
CA PRO A 40 -8.35 -4.31 10.33
C PRO A 40 -9.12 -2.98 10.28
N VAL A 41 -9.39 -2.44 11.46
CA VAL A 41 -9.74 -1.02 11.63
C VAL A 41 -8.45 -0.26 11.95
N VAL A 42 -8.12 0.72 11.13
CA VAL A 42 -6.88 1.49 11.22
C VAL A 42 -7.20 2.93 11.58
N VAL A 43 -6.49 3.45 12.57
CA VAL A 43 -6.40 4.86 12.92
C VAL A 43 -4.95 5.25 12.67
N GLY A 44 -4.69 6.23 11.80
CA GLY A 44 -3.32 6.57 11.46
C GLY A 44 -3.18 7.52 10.28
N ALA A 45 -2.14 7.29 9.48
CA ALA A 45 -1.77 8.20 8.41
C ALA A 45 -2.86 8.28 7.32
N PRO A 46 -3.15 9.49 6.81
CA PRO A 46 -4.21 9.69 5.80
C PRO A 46 -3.94 8.92 4.50
N ASN A 47 -2.68 8.63 4.21
CA ASN A 47 -2.21 7.91 3.02
C ASN A 47 -2.08 6.38 3.21
N ILE A 48 -2.66 5.81 4.27
CA ILE A 48 -2.62 4.34 4.50
C ILE A 48 -3.18 3.53 3.31
N GLN A 49 -4.06 4.14 2.51
CA GLN A 49 -4.63 3.54 1.30
C GLN A 49 -3.57 3.11 0.28
N ASP A 50 -2.45 3.84 0.21
CA ASP A 50 -1.35 3.54 -0.72
C ASP A 50 -0.60 2.27 -0.31
N PHE A 51 -0.65 1.92 0.98
CA PHE A 51 0.02 0.77 1.57
C PHE A 51 -0.94 -0.40 1.82
N ALA A 52 -2.19 -0.31 1.36
CA ALA A 52 -3.17 -1.36 1.52
C ALA A 52 -3.09 -2.39 0.38
N PRO A 53 -3.21 -3.70 0.66
CA PRO A 53 -3.22 -4.72 -0.39
C PRO A 53 -4.41 -4.56 -1.36
N SER A 54 -5.54 -4.05 -0.86
CA SER A 54 -6.73 -3.68 -1.65
C SER A 54 -7.47 -2.51 -0.98
N PRO A 55 -8.21 -1.65 -1.70
CA PRO A 55 -9.06 -0.62 -1.09
C PRO A 55 -10.10 -1.15 -0.10
N SER A 56 -10.64 -2.35 -0.33
CA SER A 56 -11.60 -2.98 0.57
C SER A 56 -10.97 -3.73 1.74
N SER A 57 -9.64 -3.76 1.84
CA SER A 57 -8.93 -4.64 2.78
C SER A 57 -8.88 -4.15 4.22
N PHE A 58 -9.30 -2.91 4.49
CA PHE A 58 -9.28 -2.30 5.82
C PHE A 58 -10.39 -1.24 5.98
N LEU A 59 -10.68 -0.86 7.21
CA LEU A 59 -11.55 0.28 7.54
C LEU A 59 -10.70 1.40 8.14
N HIS A 60 -10.86 2.62 7.64
CA HIS A 60 -10.09 3.77 8.08
C HIS A 60 -10.94 4.71 8.93
N ILE A 61 -10.44 5.05 10.12
CA ILE A 61 -10.93 6.17 10.91
C ILE A 61 -9.88 7.28 10.76
N ARG A 62 -10.18 8.30 9.95
CA ARG A 62 -9.29 9.46 9.77
C ARG A 62 -9.49 10.44 10.92
N GLU A 63 -10.75 10.68 11.24
CA GLU A 63 -11.18 11.63 12.27
C GLU A 63 -12.14 10.97 13.26
N LEU A 64 -12.36 11.60 14.40
CA LEU A 64 -13.23 11.05 15.45
C LEU A 64 -14.67 10.83 14.94
N GLU A 65 -15.10 11.67 14.00
CA GLU A 65 -16.42 11.66 13.38
C GLU A 65 -16.66 10.38 12.55
N ASP A 66 -15.60 9.80 11.98
CA ASP A 66 -15.64 8.55 11.22
C ASP A 66 -15.92 7.32 12.09
N ALA A 67 -15.71 7.41 13.41
CA ALA A 67 -15.86 6.25 14.30
C ALA A 67 -17.27 5.64 14.21
N ASN A 68 -18.30 6.49 14.09
CA ASN A 68 -19.68 6.05 13.96
C ASN A 68 -19.97 5.41 12.60
N SER A 69 -19.42 5.95 11.50
CA SER A 69 -19.61 5.38 10.16
C SER A 69 -18.91 4.03 10.06
N VAL A 70 -17.68 3.92 10.55
CA VAL A 70 -16.91 2.67 10.62
C VAL A 70 -17.60 1.63 11.48
N ALA A 71 -18.15 2.00 12.64
CA ALA A 71 -18.91 1.08 13.49
C ALA A 71 -20.16 0.52 12.80
N LYS A 72 -20.86 1.34 11.98
CA LYS A 72 -21.98 0.87 11.15
C LYS A 72 -21.50 -0.14 10.10
N THR A 73 -20.38 0.15 9.42
CA THR A 73 -19.78 -0.78 8.45
C THR A 73 -19.36 -2.10 9.11
N MET A 74 -18.78 -2.07 10.31
CA MET A 74 -18.43 -3.28 11.05
C MET A 74 -19.67 -4.16 11.34
N LYS A 75 -20.78 -3.54 11.79
CA LYS A 75 -22.04 -4.25 12.01
C LYS A 75 -22.63 -4.81 10.71
N TYR A 76 -22.50 -4.08 9.60
CA TYR A 76 -22.92 -4.56 8.29
C TYR A 76 -22.12 -5.78 7.84
N LEU A 77 -20.79 -5.72 7.89
CA LEU A 77 -19.91 -6.83 7.53
C LEU A 77 -20.15 -8.07 8.41
N ALA A 78 -20.44 -7.88 9.70
CA ALA A 78 -20.77 -8.99 10.60
C ALA A 78 -22.09 -9.72 10.25
N LYS A 79 -23.03 -9.01 9.61
CA LYS A 79 -24.33 -9.58 9.20
C LYS A 79 -24.35 -10.08 7.75
N ASN A 80 -23.38 -9.69 6.93
CA ASN A 80 -23.36 -9.96 5.49
C ASN A 80 -22.06 -10.70 5.12
N PRO A 81 -22.08 -12.05 5.14
CA PRO A 81 -20.91 -12.87 4.85
C PRO A 81 -20.30 -12.59 3.46
N ASP A 82 -21.11 -12.29 2.45
CA ASP A 82 -20.62 -12.01 1.10
C ASP A 82 -19.83 -10.71 1.03
N ALA A 83 -20.33 -9.65 1.68
CA ALA A 83 -19.61 -8.39 1.79
C ALA A 83 -18.30 -8.54 2.58
N TYR A 84 -18.32 -9.37 3.65
CA TYR A 84 -17.10 -9.72 4.36
C TYR A 84 -16.12 -10.46 3.45
N ASN A 85 -16.55 -11.48 2.72
CA ASN A 85 -15.69 -12.25 1.82
C ASN A 85 -15.06 -11.36 0.74
N GLN A 86 -15.80 -10.38 0.21
CA GLN A 86 -15.25 -9.39 -0.74
C GLN A 86 -14.11 -8.55 -0.13
N SER A 87 -14.19 -8.19 1.15
CA SER A 87 -13.14 -7.42 1.83
C SER A 87 -11.82 -8.19 2.00
N VAL A 88 -11.89 -9.52 2.09
CA VAL A 88 -10.72 -10.40 2.25
C VAL A 88 -10.33 -11.15 0.96
N ARG A 89 -11.02 -10.86 -0.16
CA ARG A 89 -10.85 -11.55 -1.46
C ARG A 89 -9.43 -11.47 -2.02
N TRP A 90 -8.73 -10.37 -1.74
CA TRP A 90 -7.33 -10.15 -2.14
C TRP A 90 -6.36 -11.23 -1.62
N LYS A 91 -6.72 -11.98 -0.56
CA LYS A 91 -5.90 -13.09 -0.07
C LYS A 91 -5.89 -14.30 -1.00
N PHE A 92 -6.93 -14.46 -1.80
CA PHE A 92 -7.09 -15.57 -2.74
C PHE A 92 -6.69 -15.16 -4.16
N GLU A 93 -7.10 -13.98 -4.61
CA GLU A 93 -6.81 -13.46 -5.95
C GLU A 93 -5.47 -12.74 -6.05
N GLY A 94 -4.89 -12.41 -4.90
CA GLY A 94 -3.67 -11.63 -4.78
C GLY A 94 -3.94 -10.14 -4.56
N PRO A 95 -2.93 -9.41 -4.03
CA PRO A 95 -3.02 -7.99 -3.79
C PRO A 95 -2.93 -7.17 -5.09
N SER A 96 -3.28 -5.90 -4.99
CA SER A 96 -3.16 -4.92 -6.07
C SER A 96 -1.73 -4.81 -6.61
N ASN A 97 -1.61 -4.43 -7.89
CA ASN A 97 -0.30 -4.26 -8.56
C ASN A 97 0.56 -3.16 -7.92
N SER A 98 -0.07 -2.14 -7.34
CA SER A 98 0.60 -1.09 -6.56
C SER A 98 1.20 -1.65 -5.27
N PHE A 99 0.43 -2.45 -4.53
CA PHE A 99 0.95 -3.11 -3.33
C PHE A 99 2.08 -4.09 -3.65
N LYS A 100 1.95 -4.89 -4.72
CA LYS A 100 3.05 -5.75 -5.20
C LYS A 100 4.31 -4.93 -5.47
N ALA A 101 4.20 -3.78 -6.13
CA ALA A 101 5.33 -2.89 -6.39
C ALA A 101 6.04 -2.42 -5.09
N LEU A 102 5.26 -2.13 -4.04
CA LEU A 102 5.80 -1.74 -2.73
C LEU A 102 6.55 -2.89 -2.07
N ILE A 103 6.02 -4.11 -2.15
CA ILE A 103 6.68 -5.31 -1.62
C ILE A 103 7.95 -5.67 -2.42
N ASP A 104 7.93 -5.50 -3.74
CA ASP A 104 9.12 -5.70 -4.59
C ASP A 104 10.25 -4.72 -4.22
N LEU A 105 9.90 -3.48 -3.88
CA LEU A 105 10.86 -2.53 -3.31
C LEU A 105 11.38 -3.05 -1.97
N ALA A 106 10.51 -3.58 -1.10
CA ALA A 106 10.86 -4.13 0.20
C ALA A 106 11.92 -5.24 0.12
N ALA A 107 11.91 -6.05 -0.94
CA ALA A 107 12.84 -7.17 -1.16
C ALA A 107 14.31 -6.74 -1.34
N VAL A 108 14.55 -5.48 -1.72
CA VAL A 108 15.90 -4.96 -1.95
C VAL A 108 16.41 -4.25 -0.69
N HIS A 109 17.66 -4.51 -0.32
CA HIS A 109 18.33 -3.84 0.80
C HIS A 109 18.36 -2.32 0.59
N SER A 110 18.26 -1.54 1.68
CA SER A 110 18.14 -0.07 1.63
C SER A 110 19.27 0.59 0.84
N SER A 111 20.51 0.11 0.99
CA SER A 111 21.66 0.59 0.21
C SER A 111 21.50 0.33 -1.29
N CYS A 112 21.04 -0.86 -1.68
CA CYS A 112 20.80 -1.22 -3.07
C CYS A 112 19.69 -0.37 -3.70
N ARG A 113 18.65 0.01 -2.93
CA ARG A 113 17.62 0.94 -3.42
C ARG A 113 18.19 2.32 -3.72
N LEU A 114 19.09 2.82 -2.87
CA LEU A 114 19.78 4.08 -3.13
C LEU A 114 20.61 3.99 -4.41
N CYS A 115 21.36 2.90 -4.61
CA CYS A 115 22.11 2.68 -5.86
C CYS A 115 21.19 2.66 -7.09
N ILE A 116 20.06 1.95 -7.03
CA ILE A 116 19.06 1.88 -8.10
C ILE A 116 18.50 3.28 -8.40
N TYR A 117 18.21 4.06 -7.38
CA TYR A 117 17.69 5.42 -7.50
C TYR A 117 18.72 6.36 -8.15
N LEU A 118 19.96 6.36 -7.65
CA LEU A 118 21.06 7.16 -8.21
C LEU A 118 21.35 6.78 -9.67
N ALA A 119 21.37 5.49 -9.99
CA ALA A 119 21.54 5.01 -11.36
C ALA A 119 20.40 5.47 -12.28
N THR A 120 19.15 5.47 -11.80
CA THR A 120 18.00 6.01 -12.55
C THR A 120 18.18 7.50 -12.81
N MET A 121 18.48 8.30 -11.78
CA MET A 121 18.69 9.74 -11.88
C MET A 121 19.81 10.10 -12.86
N ASN A 122 20.95 9.41 -12.78
CA ASN A 122 22.07 9.64 -13.69
C ASN A 122 21.69 9.33 -15.14
N ARG A 123 20.94 8.25 -15.37
CA ARG A 123 20.52 7.88 -16.72
C ARG A 123 19.46 8.82 -17.28
N GLU A 124 18.58 9.38 -16.46
CA GLU A 124 17.65 10.44 -16.88
C GLU A 124 18.40 11.70 -17.31
N LYS A 125 19.46 12.07 -16.60
CA LYS A 125 20.36 13.16 -17.02
C LYS A 125 21.08 12.83 -18.34
N GLU A 126 21.61 11.61 -18.49
CA GLU A 126 22.23 11.18 -19.75
C GLU A 126 21.24 11.24 -20.92
N LYS A 127 19.97 10.84 -20.69
CA LYS A 127 18.88 10.92 -21.69
C LYS A 127 18.63 12.34 -22.18
N GLN A 128 18.77 13.33 -21.31
CA GLN A 128 18.64 14.75 -21.65
C GLN A 128 19.88 15.30 -22.37
N GLY A 129 21.01 14.59 -22.33
CA GLY A 129 22.24 14.98 -23.00
C GLY A 129 22.22 14.73 -24.52
N PRO A 130 23.03 15.49 -25.28
CA PRO A 130 23.06 15.41 -26.76
C PRO A 130 23.55 14.06 -27.29
N GLY A 131 24.29 13.28 -26.48
CA GLY A 131 24.77 11.95 -26.86
C GLY A 131 23.68 10.87 -26.89
N PHE A 132 22.55 11.06 -26.19
CA PHE A 132 21.49 10.06 -26.13
C PHE A 132 20.52 10.15 -27.31
N GLN A 133 20.33 11.34 -27.89
CA GLN A 133 19.53 11.53 -29.11
C GLN A 133 20.07 10.76 -30.32
N LYS A 134 21.36 10.37 -30.29
CA LYS A 134 22.00 9.59 -31.35
C LYS A 134 21.66 8.09 -31.32
N ARG A 135 20.97 7.60 -30.28
CA ARG A 135 20.61 6.17 -30.18
C ARG A 135 19.28 5.90 -30.91
N PRO A 136 19.22 4.94 -31.84
CA PRO A 136 17.97 4.63 -32.53
C PRO A 136 16.97 4.01 -31.56
N TYR A 137 15.88 4.74 -31.28
CA TYR A 137 14.75 4.31 -30.44
C TYR A 137 13.61 3.69 -31.26
N LYS A 138 13.58 4.00 -32.57
CA LYS A 138 12.58 3.55 -33.53
C LYS A 138 13.28 3.35 -34.87
N CYS A 139 13.19 2.14 -35.42
CA CYS A 139 13.66 1.82 -36.76
C CYS A 139 12.46 1.39 -37.60
N THR A 140 12.11 2.16 -38.61
CA THR A 140 11.07 1.79 -39.58
C THR A 140 11.75 1.24 -40.84
N ARG A 141 11.43 0.00 -41.21
CA ARG A 141 11.88 -0.63 -42.46
C ARG A 141 10.64 -1.05 -43.25
N GLY A 142 10.29 -0.27 -44.28
CA GLY A 142 9.07 -0.49 -45.06
C GLY A 142 7.82 -0.31 -44.21
N LEU A 143 7.01 -1.37 -44.06
CA LEU A 143 5.79 -1.38 -43.25
C LEU A 143 6.02 -1.78 -41.77
N GLU A 144 7.18 -2.34 -41.43
CA GLU A 144 7.49 -2.77 -40.06
C GLU A 144 8.21 -1.66 -39.28
N THR A 145 7.74 -1.41 -38.04
CA THR A 145 8.37 -0.47 -37.12
C THR A 145 8.87 -1.21 -35.90
N VAL A 146 10.18 -1.21 -35.70
CA VAL A 146 10.80 -1.82 -34.51
C VAL A 146 11.10 -0.73 -33.48
N TYR A 147 10.58 -0.89 -32.27
CA TYR A 147 10.86 -0.04 -31.12
C TYR A 147 11.93 -0.67 -30.24
N HIS A 148 12.94 0.11 -29.88
CA HIS A 148 13.97 -0.31 -28.94
C HIS A 148 13.67 0.24 -27.56
N VAL A 149 13.32 -0.63 -26.62
CA VAL A 149 12.94 -0.27 -25.26
C VAL A 149 13.97 -0.80 -24.28
N TYR A 150 14.40 0.05 -23.34
CA TYR A 150 15.18 -0.39 -22.19
C TYR A 150 14.24 -0.57 -21.01
N VAL A 151 14.10 -1.80 -20.54
CA VAL A 151 13.27 -2.14 -19.39
C VAL A 151 14.14 -2.54 -18.22
N ARG A 152 13.58 -2.45 -17.02
CA ARG A 152 14.21 -2.93 -15.79
C ARG A 152 13.17 -3.67 -14.99
N GLU A 153 13.45 -4.92 -14.66
CA GLU A 153 12.62 -5.65 -13.71
C GLU A 153 12.67 -4.93 -12.35
N ARG A 154 11.53 -4.91 -11.63
CA ARG A 154 11.48 -4.29 -10.30
C ARG A 154 12.48 -4.97 -9.38
N GLY A 155 13.24 -4.17 -8.64
CA GLY A 155 14.25 -4.66 -7.70
C GLY A 155 15.58 -5.09 -8.32
N ARG A 156 15.71 -5.12 -9.66
CA ARG A 156 17.01 -5.36 -10.32
C ARG A 156 17.73 -4.05 -10.64
N PHE A 157 19.06 -4.11 -10.63
CA PHE A 157 19.90 -2.95 -10.95
C PHE A 157 20.08 -2.76 -12.46
N MET A 158 20.32 -3.85 -13.20
CA MET A 158 20.63 -3.82 -14.63
C MET A 158 19.36 -3.63 -15.47
N MET A 159 19.47 -2.86 -16.57
CA MET A 159 18.42 -2.79 -17.58
C MET A 159 18.68 -3.75 -18.73
N GLU A 160 17.61 -4.25 -19.32
CA GLU A 160 17.64 -5.10 -20.50
C GLU A 160 17.10 -4.33 -21.70
N SER A 161 17.71 -4.53 -22.86
CA SER A 161 17.25 -4.00 -24.13
C SER A 161 16.31 -5.00 -24.80
N ILE A 162 15.08 -4.57 -25.09
CA ILE A 162 14.07 -5.36 -25.78
C ILE A 162 13.70 -4.65 -27.09
N LEU A 163 13.58 -5.44 -28.17
CA LEU A 163 13.09 -4.98 -29.46
C LEU A 163 11.63 -5.41 -29.60
N LEU A 164 10.72 -4.44 -29.66
CA LEU A 164 9.30 -4.66 -29.91
C LEU A 164 9.03 -4.42 -31.40
N ARG A 165 8.25 -5.30 -32.03
CA ARG A 165 7.82 -5.18 -33.43
C ARG A 165 6.34 -4.83 -33.48
#